data_AF-A0A661DTA0-F1
#
_entry.id   AF-A0A661DTA0-F1
#
_cell.length_a   1.000
_cell.length_b   1.000
_cell.length_c   1.000
_cell.angle_alpha   90.00
_cell.angle_beta   90.00
_cell.angle_gamma   90.00
#
_symmetry.space_group_name_H-M   'P 1'
#
loop_
_entity.id
_entity.type
_entity.pdbx_description
1 polymer ?
#
loop_
_entity_poly.entity_id
_entity_poly.type
_entity_poly.pdbx_seq_one_letter_code
_entity_poly.pdbx_strand_id
1 'polypeptide(L)'
;PATSTEDPVGDTTGTWMLAGQSSHLLLNSKFNINQRAVSGSVVLGSGVYGHDRWKAGSGGCSYTFAKALGITTLTISAGTLVQEIDGDNIISGNHVLSWAGTAQAQVDGGGYGDTGEVVETLIGGTNAVIEFGTGTVTKTQLDPGISSTLYKNLMYQSDLDACKLYFERIFCDNTNRIGSGYAHSTTSFYSMIRYTEKRIDPSVTYSGVTDFRVITFAGGIQTTVAITIDKIGLRTAFLNCGSLTGMTAGEGGQIGGNVGIKYFDADSEI
;
A
#
# COMPACT_ATOMS: atom_id res chain seq x y z
N PRO A 1 -0.32 63.69 -0.91
CA PRO A 1 -1.34 62.63 -0.84
C PRO A 1 -1.06 61.59 -1.93
N ALA A 2 -0.36 60.51 -1.54
CA ALA A 2 -0.02 59.41 -2.41
C ALA A 2 -1.28 58.57 -2.69
N THR A 3 -1.63 58.42 -3.97
CA THR A 3 -2.62 57.45 -4.45
C THR A 3 -1.86 56.21 -4.90
N SER A 4 -1.79 55.20 -4.05
CA SER A 4 -1.26 53.88 -4.40
C SER A 4 -2.35 53.06 -5.09
N THR A 5 -2.36 53.06 -6.42
CA THR A 5 -2.93 51.99 -7.22
C THR A 5 -1.82 51.00 -7.53
N GLU A 6 -1.66 49.99 -6.69
CA GLU A 6 -1.00 48.74 -7.09
C GLU A 6 -2.06 47.65 -7.14
N ASP A 7 -2.60 47.45 -8.35
CA ASP A 7 -3.12 46.13 -8.74
C ASP A 7 -1.93 45.17 -8.79
N PRO A 8 -1.92 44.05 -8.04
CA PRO A 8 -0.90 43.06 -8.23
C PRO A 8 -1.10 42.39 -9.59
N VAL A 9 -0.10 42.61 -10.44
CA VAL A 9 0.14 41.96 -11.72
C VAL A 9 -0.23 40.48 -11.65
N GLY A 10 -1.06 40.05 -12.60
CA GLY A 10 -1.43 38.67 -12.81
C GLY A 10 -0.22 37.77 -12.96
N ASP A 11 -0.08 36.83 -12.03
CA ASP A 11 0.67 35.61 -12.24
C ASP A 11 -0.25 34.62 -12.97
N THR A 12 -0.12 34.56 -14.29
CA THR A 12 -0.77 33.58 -15.16
C THR A 12 0.03 32.28 -15.28
N THR A 13 1.11 32.11 -14.51
CA THR A 13 1.83 30.85 -14.40
C THR A 13 1.41 30.16 -13.12
N GLY A 14 0.30 29.43 -13.18
CA GLY A 14 -0.29 28.68 -12.06
C GLY A 14 0.69 27.70 -11.40
N THR A 15 1.57 28.24 -10.56
CA THR A 15 2.63 27.51 -9.87
C THR A 15 2.53 27.77 -8.36
N TRP A 16 1.30 27.84 -7.85
CA TRP A 16 1.03 27.63 -6.43
C TRP A 16 0.86 26.13 -6.16
N MET A 17 1.83 25.31 -6.57
CA MET A 17 1.99 24.00 -5.94
C MET A 17 2.48 24.28 -4.51
N LEU A 18 1.53 24.40 -3.59
CA LEU A 18 1.77 24.46 -2.15
C LEU A 18 2.80 23.37 -1.79
N ALA A 19 3.87 23.78 -1.09
CA ALA A 19 4.80 22.89 -0.43
C ALA A 19 4.01 22.00 0.54
N GLY A 20 3.60 20.81 0.10
CA GLY A 20 2.73 19.91 0.87
C GLY A 20 2.00 18.87 0.02
N GLN A 21 1.80 19.09 -1.27
CA GLN A 21 1.36 18.04 -2.19
C GLN A 21 2.54 17.13 -2.53
N SER A 22 2.37 15.81 -2.46
CA SER A 22 3.30 14.88 -3.11
C SER A 22 3.43 15.34 -4.56
N SER A 23 4.63 15.75 -4.93
CA SER A 23 4.88 16.46 -6.19
C SER A 23 4.60 15.63 -7.45
N HIS A 24 4.30 14.34 -7.26
CA HIS A 24 3.88 13.39 -8.28
C HIS A 24 2.81 12.44 -7.72
N LEU A 25 2.01 11.85 -8.61
CA LEU A 25 0.84 11.06 -8.24
C LEU A 25 1.13 9.61 -7.85
N LEU A 26 2.32 9.10 -8.22
CA LEU A 26 2.68 7.71 -7.91
C LEU A 26 3.10 7.53 -6.45
N LEU A 27 2.72 6.40 -5.87
CA LEU A 27 3.16 5.95 -4.55
C LEU A 27 4.24 4.87 -4.71
N ASN A 28 5.14 4.77 -3.74
CA ASN A 28 6.24 3.82 -3.77
C ASN A 28 7.03 3.88 -5.09
N SER A 29 7.30 5.09 -5.58
CA SER A 29 7.89 5.38 -6.91
C SER A 29 9.30 4.82 -7.14
N LYS A 30 9.94 4.38 -6.06
CA LYS A 30 11.28 3.78 -6.03
C LYS A 30 11.27 2.35 -5.49
N PHE A 31 10.09 1.74 -5.36
CA PHE A 31 9.90 0.34 -4.96
C PHE A 31 10.58 -0.02 -3.62
N ASN A 32 10.69 0.93 -2.69
CA ASN A 32 11.37 0.72 -1.41
C ASN A 32 10.42 0.29 -0.28
N ILE A 33 9.11 0.50 -0.44
CA ILE A 33 8.10 0.01 0.50
C ILE A 33 7.72 -1.42 0.07
N ASN A 34 7.89 -2.37 0.99
CA ASN A 34 7.62 -3.79 0.80
C ASN A 34 7.08 -4.41 2.09
N GLN A 35 5.92 -3.93 2.55
CA GLN A 35 5.24 -4.45 3.73
C GLN A 35 4.81 -5.91 3.54
N ARG A 36 4.56 -6.33 2.28
CA ARG A 36 4.26 -7.72 1.89
C ARG A 36 5.45 -8.66 2.00
N ALA A 37 6.65 -8.13 2.20
CA ALA A 37 7.90 -8.89 2.33
C ALA A 37 8.18 -9.84 1.14
N VAL A 38 7.85 -9.42 -0.09
CA VAL A 38 8.25 -10.17 -1.28
C VAL A 38 9.77 -10.20 -1.39
N SER A 39 10.34 -11.30 -1.88
CA SER A 39 11.80 -11.47 -1.96
C SER A 39 12.21 -12.35 -3.14
N GLY A 40 13.46 -12.21 -3.58
CA GLY A 40 14.02 -13.00 -4.69
C GLY A 40 13.29 -12.76 -6.01
N SER A 41 12.88 -13.85 -6.66
CA SER A 41 12.03 -13.80 -7.86
C SER A 41 10.57 -13.76 -7.45
N VAL A 42 9.86 -12.72 -7.89
CA VAL A 42 8.45 -12.50 -7.58
C VAL A 42 7.63 -12.90 -8.80
N VAL A 43 6.65 -13.79 -8.61
CA VAL A 43 5.69 -14.22 -9.63
C VAL A 43 4.29 -13.92 -9.13
N LEU A 44 3.59 -13.04 -9.83
CA LEU A 44 2.27 -12.53 -9.47
C LEU A 44 1.25 -12.99 -10.52
N GLY A 45 0.12 -13.53 -10.06
CA GLY A 45 -1.06 -13.70 -10.90
C GLY A 45 -1.69 -12.36 -11.25
N SER A 46 -2.62 -12.34 -12.22
CA SER A 46 -3.32 -11.12 -12.63
C SER A 46 -3.92 -10.37 -11.42
N GLY A 47 -3.64 -9.07 -11.32
CA GLY A 47 -4.16 -8.20 -10.27
C GLY A 47 -3.55 -8.40 -8.88
N VAL A 48 -2.63 -9.36 -8.70
CA VAL A 48 -2.01 -9.63 -7.39
C VAL A 48 -0.94 -8.59 -7.09
N TYR A 49 -0.95 -8.04 -5.89
CA TYR A 49 0.02 -7.04 -5.41
C TYR A 49 1.34 -7.68 -4.97
N GLY A 50 2.44 -7.00 -5.31
CA GLY A 50 3.80 -7.34 -4.88
C GLY A 50 4.37 -6.31 -3.91
N HIS A 51 5.25 -5.43 -4.39
CA HIS A 51 5.62 -4.22 -3.65
C HIS A 51 4.37 -3.34 -3.45
N ASP A 52 4.30 -2.60 -2.35
CA ASP A 52 3.12 -1.80 -2.00
C ASP A 52 2.69 -0.88 -3.15
N ARG A 53 1.37 -0.86 -3.44
CA ARG A 53 0.70 -0.16 -4.55
C ARG A 53 0.98 -0.69 -5.96
N TRP A 54 1.88 -1.66 -6.12
CA TRP A 54 2.20 -2.23 -7.42
C TRP A 54 1.65 -3.65 -7.56
N LYS A 55 0.82 -3.87 -8.58
CA LYS A 55 0.22 -5.18 -8.90
C LYS A 55 0.61 -5.66 -10.28
N ALA A 56 0.43 -6.95 -10.51
CA ALA A 56 0.49 -7.50 -11.85
C ALA A 56 -0.66 -6.97 -12.72
N GLY A 57 -0.37 -6.67 -13.99
CA GLY A 57 -1.40 -6.43 -14.99
C GLY A 57 -2.20 -7.68 -15.33
N SER A 58 -3.06 -7.60 -16.35
CA SER A 58 -4.04 -8.64 -16.71
C SER A 58 -3.42 -9.99 -17.08
N GLY A 59 -2.17 -10.00 -17.55
CA GLY A 59 -1.42 -11.21 -17.89
C GLY A 59 -0.57 -11.79 -16.75
N GLY A 60 -0.61 -11.20 -15.55
CA GLY A 60 0.36 -11.50 -14.50
C GLY A 60 1.65 -10.70 -14.64
N CYS A 61 2.61 -10.95 -13.74
CA CYS A 61 3.93 -10.30 -13.75
C CYS A 61 4.98 -11.19 -13.11
N SER A 62 6.17 -11.26 -13.70
CA SER A 62 7.34 -11.85 -13.07
C SER A 62 8.49 -10.87 -13.06
N TYR A 63 9.05 -10.59 -11.89
CA TYR A 63 10.17 -9.67 -11.75
C TYR A 63 11.14 -10.06 -10.63
N THR A 64 12.37 -9.58 -10.77
CA THR A 64 13.36 -9.54 -9.68
C THR A 64 13.64 -8.10 -9.31
N PHE A 65 14.29 -7.88 -8.17
CA PHE A 65 14.67 -6.54 -7.75
C PHE A 65 16.03 -6.52 -7.06
N ALA A 66 16.73 -5.41 -7.23
CA ALA A 66 18.01 -5.16 -6.59
C ALA A 66 18.04 -3.75 -6.02
N LYS A 67 18.64 -3.61 -4.84
CA LYS A 67 18.83 -2.32 -4.18
C LYS A 67 20.29 -1.90 -4.24
N ALA A 68 20.54 -0.75 -4.83
CA ALA A 68 21.87 -0.14 -4.90
C ALA A 68 21.75 1.37 -4.65
N LEU A 69 22.66 1.94 -3.84
CA LEU A 69 22.69 3.38 -3.56
C LEU A 69 21.34 3.96 -3.08
N GLY A 70 20.56 3.17 -2.34
CA GLY A 70 19.24 3.57 -1.81
C GLY A 70 18.08 3.51 -2.82
N ILE A 71 18.34 3.05 -4.05
CA ILE A 71 17.35 2.91 -5.13
C ILE A 71 17.06 1.42 -5.33
N THR A 72 15.78 1.06 -5.38
CA THR A 72 15.36 -0.29 -5.78
C THR A 72 14.96 -0.26 -7.24
N THR A 73 15.63 -1.07 -8.05
CA THR A 73 15.33 -1.24 -9.47
C THR A 73 14.67 -2.59 -9.67
N LEU A 74 13.49 -2.60 -10.30
CA LEU A 74 12.83 -3.84 -10.72
C LEU A 74 13.32 -4.24 -12.11
N THR A 75 13.42 -5.54 -12.34
CA THR A 75 13.64 -6.15 -13.66
C THR A 75 12.44 -7.03 -13.97
N ILE A 76 11.53 -6.54 -14.80
CA ILE A 76 10.33 -7.24 -15.25
C ILE A 76 10.74 -8.19 -16.39
N SER A 77 10.61 -9.48 -16.13
CA SER A 77 11.00 -10.57 -17.02
C SER A 77 9.84 -11.10 -17.86
N ALA A 78 8.60 -10.97 -17.37
CA ALA A 78 7.39 -11.36 -18.09
C ALA A 78 6.17 -10.59 -17.56
N GLY A 79 5.18 -10.38 -18.42
CA GLY A 79 3.95 -9.67 -18.07
C GLY A 79 4.18 -8.18 -17.84
N THR A 80 3.33 -7.56 -17.02
CA THR A 80 3.35 -6.12 -16.78
C THR A 80 3.15 -5.77 -15.31
N LEU A 81 3.75 -4.67 -14.87
CA LEU A 81 3.60 -4.14 -13.51
C LEU A 81 2.80 -2.84 -13.55
N VAL A 82 1.77 -2.77 -12.72
CA VAL A 82 0.72 -1.77 -12.78
C VAL A 82 0.61 -1.02 -11.45
N GLN A 83 0.37 0.28 -11.52
CA GLN A 83 -0.15 1.07 -10.40
C GLN A 83 -1.41 1.80 -10.82
N GLU A 84 -2.43 1.71 -9.97
CA GLU A 84 -3.67 2.49 -10.11
C GLU A 84 -3.58 3.77 -9.28
N ILE A 85 -4.01 4.86 -9.90
CA ILE A 85 -4.07 6.19 -9.31
C ILE A 85 -5.53 6.53 -9.10
N ASP A 86 -5.87 6.90 -7.88
CA ASP A 86 -7.23 7.36 -7.56
C ASP A 86 -7.52 8.68 -8.28
N GLY A 87 -8.68 8.76 -8.92
CA GLY A 87 -9.12 9.94 -9.66
C GLY A 87 -9.20 11.21 -8.81
N ASP A 88 -9.44 11.06 -7.50
CA ASP A 88 -9.43 12.18 -6.54
C ASP A 88 -8.06 12.87 -6.44
N ASN A 89 -6.98 12.17 -6.79
CA ASN A 89 -5.63 12.73 -6.83
C ASN A 89 -5.29 13.33 -8.20
N ILE A 90 -6.15 13.15 -9.21
CA ILE A 90 -5.90 13.58 -10.58
C ILE A 90 -6.56 14.96 -10.81
N ILE A 91 -5.79 15.88 -11.37
CA ILE A 91 -6.29 17.14 -11.89
C ILE A 91 -6.52 16.94 -13.40
N SER A 92 -7.59 17.47 -13.99
CA SER A 92 -7.78 17.33 -15.44
C SER A 92 -6.67 18.04 -16.23
N GLY A 93 -6.14 17.38 -17.26
CA GLY A 93 -5.13 17.93 -18.17
C GLY A 93 -4.04 16.93 -18.53
N ASN A 94 -3.02 17.42 -19.24
CA ASN A 94 -1.89 16.59 -19.63
C ASN A 94 -1.08 16.20 -18.39
N HIS A 95 -0.66 14.94 -18.36
CA HIS A 95 0.26 14.38 -17.40
C HIS A 95 1.40 13.70 -18.13
N VAL A 96 2.58 13.75 -17.56
CA VAL A 96 3.78 13.11 -18.07
C VAL A 96 4.25 12.04 -17.08
N LEU A 97 4.18 10.79 -17.50
CA LEU A 97 4.86 9.69 -16.86
C LEU A 97 6.33 9.76 -17.25
N SER A 98 7.24 9.55 -16.30
CA SER A 98 8.67 9.41 -16.55
C SER A 98 9.30 8.37 -15.64
N TRP A 99 10.37 7.74 -16.09
CA TRP A 99 11.07 6.69 -15.34
C TRP A 99 12.51 6.53 -15.86
N ALA A 100 13.33 5.84 -15.07
CA ALA A 100 14.64 5.37 -15.51
C ALA A 100 14.60 3.84 -15.73
N GLY A 101 15.16 3.40 -16.85
CA GLY A 101 15.27 1.99 -17.20
C GLY A 101 14.93 1.72 -18.67
N THR A 102 14.68 0.45 -18.98
CA THR A 102 14.47 -0.05 -20.34
C THR A 102 13.05 -0.58 -20.57
N ALA A 103 12.21 -0.62 -19.53
CA ALA A 103 10.81 -1.01 -19.70
C ALA A 103 10.08 0.02 -20.54
N GLN A 104 9.22 -0.44 -21.46
CA GLN A 104 8.20 0.40 -22.07
C GLN A 104 7.11 0.70 -21.03
N ALA A 105 6.40 1.81 -21.17
CA ALA A 105 5.27 2.13 -20.30
C ALA A 105 4.10 2.72 -21.08
N GLN A 106 2.90 2.60 -20.54
CA GLN A 106 1.70 3.30 -21.01
C GLN A 106 0.96 3.95 -19.85
N VAL A 107 0.14 4.94 -20.18
CA VAL A 107 -0.77 5.63 -19.26
C VAL A 107 -2.19 5.43 -19.77
N ASP A 108 -3.08 4.93 -18.91
CA ASP A 108 -4.51 4.75 -19.12
C ASP A 108 -4.89 4.00 -20.42
N GLY A 109 -4.09 2.98 -20.78
CA GLY A 109 -4.28 2.20 -22.00
C GLY A 109 -3.92 2.93 -23.30
N GLY A 110 -3.24 4.08 -23.20
CA GLY A 110 -2.69 4.82 -24.32
C GLY A 110 -1.51 4.11 -25.01
N GLY A 111 -0.81 4.83 -25.88
CA GLY A 111 0.34 4.28 -26.59
C GLY A 111 1.52 3.96 -25.66
N TYR A 112 2.22 2.85 -25.91
CA TYR A 112 3.47 2.55 -25.21
C TYR A 112 4.58 3.51 -25.66
N GLY A 113 5.24 4.16 -24.69
CA GLY A 113 6.49 4.88 -24.90
C GLY A 113 7.70 3.97 -24.69
N ASP A 114 8.64 4.00 -25.63
CA ASP A 114 9.74 3.04 -25.65
C ASP A 114 10.79 3.25 -24.55
N THR A 115 10.98 4.48 -24.07
CA THR A 115 11.79 4.79 -22.88
C THR A 115 11.55 6.21 -22.38
N GLY A 116 11.57 6.40 -21.06
CA GLY A 116 11.90 7.69 -20.41
C GLY A 116 10.71 8.61 -20.15
N GLU A 117 9.75 8.71 -21.07
CA GLU A 117 8.54 9.49 -20.85
C GLU A 117 7.33 9.06 -21.71
N VAL A 118 6.12 9.27 -21.19
CA VAL A 118 4.84 9.15 -21.89
C VAL A 118 3.95 10.31 -21.45
N VAL A 119 3.33 11.02 -22.40
CA VAL A 119 2.37 12.09 -22.10
C VAL A 119 0.97 11.61 -22.43
N GLU A 120 0.03 11.80 -21.52
CA GLU A 120 -1.38 11.45 -21.71
C GLU A 120 -2.29 12.51 -21.08
N THR A 121 -3.50 12.69 -21.63
CA THR A 121 -4.52 13.58 -21.04
C THR A 121 -5.36 12.81 -20.05
N LEU A 122 -5.29 13.19 -18.77
CA LEU A 122 -6.08 12.58 -17.71
C LEU A 122 -7.27 13.47 -17.32
N ILE A 123 -8.32 12.84 -16.80
CA ILE A 123 -9.54 13.51 -16.34
C ILE A 123 -9.61 13.38 -14.83
N GLY A 124 -9.67 14.51 -14.12
CA GLY A 124 -9.83 14.53 -12.67
C GLY A 124 -11.11 13.85 -12.22
N GLY A 125 -11.05 13.12 -11.11
CA GLY A 125 -12.14 12.29 -10.59
C GLY A 125 -12.31 10.94 -11.30
N THR A 126 -11.53 10.64 -12.35
CA THR A 126 -11.49 9.33 -13.01
C THR A 126 -10.18 8.63 -12.65
N ASN A 127 -10.23 7.38 -12.20
CA ASN A 127 -9.00 6.62 -11.93
C ASN A 127 -8.17 6.47 -13.21
N ALA A 128 -6.85 6.46 -13.08
CA ALA A 128 -5.93 6.19 -14.17
C ALA A 128 -5.01 5.02 -13.83
N VAL A 129 -4.51 4.35 -14.86
CA VAL A 129 -3.63 3.19 -14.71
C VAL A 129 -2.29 3.48 -15.35
N ILE A 130 -1.20 3.17 -14.65
CA ILE A 130 0.15 3.17 -15.23
C ILE A 130 0.62 1.74 -15.34
N GLU A 131 1.18 1.38 -16.49
CA GLU A 131 1.60 0.01 -16.76
C GLU A 131 2.99 -0.01 -17.38
N PHE A 132 3.89 -0.79 -16.77
CA PHE A 132 5.24 -1.05 -17.26
C PHE A 132 5.35 -2.46 -17.82
N GLY A 133 5.90 -2.58 -19.03
CA GLY A 133 6.19 -3.85 -19.68
C GLY A 133 7.51 -4.48 -19.21
N THR A 134 8.00 -5.43 -20.00
CA THR A 134 9.29 -6.10 -19.74
C THR A 134 10.46 -5.12 -19.83
N GLY A 135 11.44 -5.27 -18.94
CA GLY A 135 12.62 -4.41 -18.88
C GLY A 135 12.93 -3.97 -17.45
N THR A 136 13.81 -2.97 -17.33
CA THR A 136 14.15 -2.38 -16.03
C THR A 136 13.32 -1.14 -15.76
N VAL A 137 12.95 -0.92 -14.49
CA VAL A 137 12.21 0.28 -14.08
C VAL A 137 12.62 0.72 -12.67
N THR A 138 12.82 2.03 -12.50
CA THR A 138 13.04 2.72 -11.23
C THR A 138 12.67 4.19 -11.37
N LYS A 139 12.47 4.89 -10.24
CA LYS A 139 12.25 6.35 -10.19
C LYS A 139 11.07 6.79 -11.04
N THR A 140 9.95 6.09 -10.92
CA THR A 140 8.74 6.35 -11.71
C THR A 140 8.05 7.60 -11.19
N GLN A 141 7.63 8.50 -12.06
CA GLN A 141 7.00 9.76 -11.66
C GLN A 141 5.89 10.11 -12.65
N LEU A 142 4.70 10.43 -12.15
CA LEU A 142 3.62 11.00 -12.94
C LEU A 142 3.36 12.43 -12.46
N ASP A 143 3.74 13.40 -13.27
CA ASP A 143 3.57 14.83 -12.99
C ASP A 143 2.48 15.43 -13.90
N PRO A 144 1.75 16.44 -13.44
CA PRO A 144 0.99 17.31 -14.34
C PRO A 144 1.92 18.05 -15.31
N GLY A 145 1.53 18.14 -16.59
CA GLY A 145 2.26 18.83 -17.65
C GLY A 145 2.60 17.94 -18.84
N ILE A 146 3.49 18.45 -19.70
CA ILE A 146 3.91 17.79 -20.96
C ILE A 146 5.41 17.48 -21.00
N SER A 147 6.14 17.78 -19.94
CA SER A 147 7.59 17.61 -19.90
C SER A 147 8.01 17.07 -18.55
N SER A 148 8.77 15.97 -18.57
CA SER A 148 9.25 15.34 -17.35
C SER A 148 10.05 16.32 -16.50
N THR A 149 9.82 16.27 -15.18
CA THR A 149 10.64 17.00 -14.22
C THR A 149 11.69 16.09 -13.59
N LEU A 150 12.71 16.67 -12.95
CA LEU A 150 13.68 15.87 -12.19
C LEU A 150 12.96 14.97 -11.18
N TYR A 151 13.45 13.74 -11.02
CA TYR A 151 12.85 12.80 -10.06
C TYR A 151 12.85 13.38 -8.64
N LYS A 152 11.67 13.46 -8.03
CA LYS A 152 11.45 13.99 -6.68
C LYS A 152 11.23 12.82 -5.73
N ASN A 153 12.16 12.65 -4.82
CA ASN A 153 12.11 11.57 -3.85
C ASN A 153 11.20 11.94 -2.67
N LEU A 154 10.17 11.15 -2.39
CA LEU A 154 9.43 11.27 -1.14
C LEU A 154 10.26 10.73 0.04
N MET A 155 10.13 11.38 1.20
CA MET A 155 10.68 10.85 2.45
C MET A 155 10.07 9.48 2.71
N TYR A 156 10.90 8.51 3.13
CA TYR A 156 10.47 7.13 3.31
C TYR A 156 9.22 7.00 4.19
N GLN A 157 9.15 7.77 5.29
CA GLN A 157 8.00 7.71 6.20
C GLN A 157 6.71 8.21 5.54
N SER A 158 6.76 9.32 4.79
CA SER A 158 5.58 9.84 4.09
C SER A 158 5.06 8.88 3.02
N ASP A 159 5.97 8.23 2.29
CA ASP A 159 5.62 7.23 1.28
C ASP A 159 5.02 5.96 1.92
N LEU A 160 5.59 5.53 3.06
CA LEU A 160 5.04 4.44 3.87
C LEU A 160 3.64 4.78 4.42
N ASP A 161 3.45 5.99 4.95
CA ASP A 161 2.17 6.43 5.50
C ASP A 161 1.09 6.50 4.41
N ALA A 162 1.44 6.98 3.22
CA ALA A 162 0.55 6.95 2.06
C ALA A 162 0.22 5.51 1.63
N CYS A 163 1.21 4.62 1.56
CA CYS A 163 0.98 3.20 1.26
C CYS A 163 0.09 2.53 2.32
N LYS A 164 0.19 2.92 3.59
CA LYS A 164 -0.63 2.39 4.68
C LYS A 164 -2.11 2.73 4.58
N LEU A 165 -2.51 3.72 3.79
CA LEU A 165 -3.93 3.97 3.48
C LEU A 165 -4.55 2.85 2.63
N TYR A 166 -3.71 2.07 1.95
CA TYR A 166 -4.08 1.04 0.99
C TYR A 166 -3.81 -0.36 1.51
N PHE A 167 -2.63 -0.57 2.10
CA PHE A 167 -2.25 -1.86 2.65
C PHE A 167 -1.40 -1.68 3.92
N GLU A 168 -1.68 -2.46 4.95
CA GLU A 168 -0.78 -2.58 6.08
C GLU A 168 -0.68 -4.00 6.57
N ARG A 169 0.57 -4.42 6.80
CA ARG A 169 0.87 -5.67 7.50
C ARG A 169 1.17 -5.37 8.96
N ILE A 170 0.35 -5.93 9.85
CA ILE A 170 0.52 -5.88 11.29
C ILE A 170 1.28 -7.12 11.72
N PHE A 171 2.54 -6.95 12.13
CA PHE A 171 3.36 -8.05 12.62
C PHE A 171 3.12 -8.36 14.09
N CYS A 172 3.20 -9.64 14.43
CA CYS A 172 3.25 -10.11 15.80
C CYS A 172 4.18 -11.32 15.94
N ASP A 173 4.59 -11.59 17.15
CA ASP A 173 5.41 -12.74 17.51
C ASP A 173 5.07 -13.16 18.95
N ASN A 174 5.93 -13.97 19.56
CA ASN A 174 5.73 -14.45 20.93
C ASN A 174 5.88 -13.34 22.00
N THR A 175 6.48 -12.19 21.67
CA THR A 175 6.66 -11.02 22.54
C THR A 175 5.68 -9.88 22.25
N ASN A 176 5.28 -9.71 21.00
CA ASN A 176 4.41 -8.64 20.54
C ASN A 176 2.93 -9.05 20.57
N ARG A 177 2.07 -8.16 21.07
CA ARG A 177 0.61 -8.37 21.16
C ARG A 177 -0.08 -7.41 20.21
N ILE A 178 -1.10 -7.89 19.51
CA ILE A 178 -1.80 -7.13 18.45
C ILE A 178 -3.22 -6.72 18.83
N GLY A 179 -3.73 -7.27 19.91
CA GLY A 179 -5.07 -6.97 20.40
C GLY A 179 -5.25 -7.41 21.84
N SER A 180 -6.14 -6.72 22.53
CA SER A 180 -6.67 -7.12 23.83
C SER A 180 -8.14 -7.50 23.66
N GLY A 181 -8.66 -8.30 24.58
CA GLY A 181 -10.00 -8.87 24.42
C GLY A 181 -10.50 -9.58 25.66
N TYR A 182 -11.60 -10.31 25.49
CA TYR A 182 -12.19 -11.14 26.53
C TYR A 182 -12.72 -12.45 25.96
N ALA A 183 -12.72 -13.50 26.78
CA ALA A 183 -13.36 -14.77 26.49
C ALA A 183 -14.88 -14.56 26.49
N HIS A 184 -15.52 -14.65 25.31
CA HIS A 184 -16.96 -14.57 25.17
C HIS A 184 -17.63 -15.86 25.66
N SER A 185 -16.95 -17.00 25.52
CA SER A 185 -17.36 -18.29 26.05
C SER A 185 -16.15 -19.08 26.54
N THR A 186 -16.34 -20.34 26.94
CA THR A 186 -15.24 -21.25 27.28
C THR A 186 -14.38 -21.65 26.07
N THR A 187 -14.84 -21.35 24.85
CA THR A 187 -14.21 -21.76 23.59
C THR A 187 -14.01 -20.61 22.59
N SER A 188 -14.43 -19.39 22.90
CA SER A 188 -14.35 -18.23 22.01
C SER A 188 -13.80 -16.99 22.73
N PHE A 189 -12.87 -16.30 22.08
CA PHE A 189 -12.23 -15.08 22.56
C PHE A 189 -12.37 -13.96 21.54
N TYR A 190 -12.96 -12.84 21.96
CA TYR A 190 -13.18 -11.68 21.11
C TYR A 190 -12.06 -10.67 21.34
N SER A 191 -11.43 -10.22 20.26
CA SER A 191 -10.36 -9.21 20.32
C SER A 191 -10.52 -8.17 19.23
N MET A 192 -9.95 -7.00 19.46
CA MET A 192 -9.88 -5.94 18.45
C MET A 192 -8.42 -5.73 18.06
N ILE A 193 -8.14 -5.77 16.75
CA ILE A 193 -6.88 -5.32 16.19
C ILE A 193 -7.04 -3.92 15.60
N ARG A 194 -5.96 -3.13 15.63
CA ARG A 194 -5.91 -1.78 15.09
C ARG A 194 -4.93 -1.69 13.93
N TYR A 195 -5.28 -0.89 12.93
CA TYR A 195 -4.43 -0.51 11.81
C TYR A 195 -4.59 1.00 11.55
N THR A 196 -3.69 1.58 10.77
CA THR A 196 -3.85 2.92 10.22
C THR A 196 -5.16 3.00 9.43
N GLU A 197 -5.84 4.15 9.50
CA GLU A 197 -7.06 4.40 8.75
C GLU A 197 -6.92 4.04 7.27
N LYS A 198 -7.88 3.27 6.77
CA LYS A 198 -7.96 2.83 5.37
C LYS A 198 -8.90 3.71 4.58
N ARG A 199 -8.71 3.74 3.26
CA ARG A 199 -9.57 4.50 2.33
C ARG A 199 -11.01 3.96 2.26
N ILE A 200 -11.16 2.65 2.42
CA ILE A 200 -12.41 1.90 2.46
C ILE A 200 -12.26 0.79 3.49
N ASP A 201 -13.37 0.14 3.88
CA ASP A 201 -13.30 -1.01 4.78
C ASP A 201 -12.40 -2.09 4.16
N PRO A 202 -11.29 -2.46 4.82
CA PRO A 202 -10.31 -3.38 4.23
C PRO A 202 -10.80 -4.82 4.27
N SER A 203 -10.28 -5.66 3.38
CA SER A 203 -10.21 -7.10 3.61
C SER A 203 -9.14 -7.38 4.66
N VAL A 204 -9.47 -8.18 5.67
CA VAL A 204 -8.52 -8.60 6.71
C VAL A 204 -8.19 -10.08 6.54
N THR A 205 -6.90 -10.36 6.29
CA THR A 205 -6.38 -11.73 6.18
C THR A 205 -5.25 -11.95 7.18
N TYR A 206 -4.78 -13.18 7.31
CA TYR A 206 -3.76 -13.54 8.30
C TYR A 206 -2.91 -14.73 7.84
N SER A 207 -1.73 -14.88 8.43
CA SER A 207 -0.73 -15.87 8.00
C SER A 207 -1.16 -17.33 8.19
N GLY A 208 -1.97 -17.62 9.22
CA GLY A 208 -2.56 -18.93 9.45
C GLY A 208 -3.33 -19.00 10.77
N VAL A 209 -4.36 -19.86 10.88
CA VAL A 209 -5.18 -19.91 12.11
C VAL A 209 -4.39 -20.35 13.33
N THR A 210 -3.40 -21.24 13.20
CA THR A 210 -2.57 -21.74 14.31
C THR A 210 -1.35 -20.86 14.62
N ASP A 211 -1.17 -19.79 13.84
CA ASP A 211 -0.06 -18.87 14.03
C ASP A 211 -0.26 -17.95 15.23
N PHE A 212 -1.46 -17.89 15.78
CA PHE A 212 -1.81 -17.02 16.89
C PHE A 212 -2.16 -17.80 18.14
N ARG A 213 -2.17 -17.07 19.25
CA ARG A 213 -2.53 -17.57 20.56
C ARG A 213 -3.23 -16.49 21.36
N VAL A 214 -4.15 -16.94 22.21
CA VAL A 214 -4.72 -16.14 23.29
C VAL A 214 -3.91 -16.40 24.54
N ILE A 215 -3.47 -15.32 25.18
CA ILE A 215 -2.80 -15.34 26.48
C ILE A 215 -3.75 -14.69 27.46
N THR A 216 -4.28 -15.47 28.39
CA THR A 216 -5.17 -14.96 29.42
C THR A 216 -4.39 -14.25 30.52
N PHE A 217 -5.03 -13.35 31.28
CA PHE A 217 -4.35 -12.65 32.38
C PHE A 217 -3.90 -13.58 33.51
N ALA A 218 -4.50 -14.77 33.63
CA ALA A 218 -4.04 -15.82 34.53
C ALA A 218 -2.77 -16.55 34.03
N GLY A 219 -2.23 -16.16 32.87
CA GLY A 219 -1.05 -16.77 32.25
C GLY A 219 -1.35 -18.00 31.39
N GLY A 220 -2.63 -18.35 31.21
CA GLY A 220 -3.05 -19.45 30.33
C GLY A 220 -2.73 -19.13 28.87
N ILE A 221 -2.19 -20.08 28.13
CA ILE A 221 -1.87 -19.93 26.70
C ILE A 221 -2.69 -20.93 25.89
N GLN A 222 -3.49 -20.42 24.95
CA GLN A 222 -4.33 -21.24 24.07
C GLN A 222 -4.01 -20.89 22.62
N THR A 223 -3.57 -21.87 21.83
CA THR A 223 -3.37 -21.68 20.38
C THR A 223 -4.72 -21.56 19.70
N THR A 224 -4.86 -20.59 18.80
CA THR A 224 -6.07 -20.44 18.00
C THR A 224 -6.16 -21.56 16.97
N VAL A 225 -7.36 -22.09 16.73
CA VAL A 225 -7.60 -23.07 15.65
C VAL A 225 -8.69 -22.61 14.70
N ALA A 226 -9.35 -21.51 15.01
CA ALA A 226 -10.25 -20.77 14.13
C ALA A 226 -10.12 -19.26 14.42
N ILE A 227 -10.10 -18.44 13.37
CA ILE A 227 -10.18 -16.98 13.47
C ILE A 227 -11.20 -16.50 12.44
N THR A 228 -12.26 -15.85 12.90
CA THR A 228 -13.21 -15.14 12.04
C THR A 228 -13.07 -13.64 12.23
N ILE A 229 -13.31 -12.90 11.15
CA ILE A 229 -13.42 -11.44 11.20
C ILE A 229 -14.91 -11.11 11.33
N ASP A 230 -15.34 -10.72 12.53
CA ASP A 230 -16.76 -10.54 12.85
C ASP A 230 -17.27 -9.16 12.41
N LYS A 231 -16.41 -8.13 12.55
CA LYS A 231 -16.71 -6.76 12.11
C LYS A 231 -15.43 -6.10 11.61
N ILE A 232 -15.58 -5.28 10.57
CA ILE A 232 -14.51 -4.51 9.97
C ILE A 232 -14.94 -3.04 9.97
N GLY A 233 -14.00 -2.15 10.24
CA GLY A 233 -14.13 -0.72 9.99
C GLY A 233 -12.82 -0.15 9.48
N LEU A 234 -12.82 1.14 9.15
CA LEU A 234 -11.65 1.81 8.56
C LEU A 234 -10.36 1.77 9.40
N ARG A 235 -10.44 1.54 10.72
CA ARG A 235 -9.26 1.57 11.63
C ARG A 235 -9.08 0.30 12.47
N THR A 236 -10.08 -0.57 12.47
CA THR A 236 -10.13 -1.71 13.40
C THR A 236 -10.89 -2.87 12.80
N ALA A 237 -10.46 -4.08 13.15
CA ALA A 237 -11.25 -5.29 12.93
C ALA A 237 -11.46 -6.03 14.25
N PHE A 238 -12.66 -6.56 14.43
CA PHE A 238 -13.01 -7.45 15.53
C PHE A 238 -12.81 -8.90 15.09
N LEU A 239 -11.97 -9.60 15.84
CA LEU A 239 -11.63 -11.00 15.66
C LEU A 239 -12.42 -11.84 16.66
N ASN A 240 -12.92 -12.98 16.21
CA ASN A 240 -13.35 -14.07 17.08
C ASN A 240 -12.38 -15.24 16.91
N CYS A 241 -11.60 -15.49 17.95
CA CYS A 241 -10.71 -16.63 18.07
C CYS A 241 -11.49 -17.80 18.68
N GLY A 242 -11.83 -18.77 17.85
CA GLY A 242 -12.69 -19.89 18.23
C GLY A 242 -11.94 -21.17 18.55
N SER A 243 -12.71 -22.15 19.06
CA SER A 243 -12.27 -23.51 19.34
C SER A 243 -11.09 -23.60 20.32
N LEU A 244 -11.05 -22.66 21.27
CA LEU A 244 -10.11 -22.64 22.38
C LEU A 244 -10.59 -23.58 23.50
N THR A 245 -9.72 -23.89 24.46
CA THR A 245 -10.08 -24.74 25.61
C THR A 245 -9.75 -24.06 26.93
N GLY A 246 -10.52 -24.38 27.98
CA GLY A 246 -10.18 -23.98 29.35
C GLY A 246 -10.30 -22.48 29.66
N MET A 247 -11.00 -21.69 28.84
CA MET A 247 -11.27 -20.28 29.15
C MET A 247 -12.47 -20.13 30.07
N THR A 248 -12.51 -19.03 30.84
CA THR A 248 -13.69 -18.62 31.61
C THR A 248 -14.38 -17.44 30.94
N ALA A 249 -15.70 -17.48 30.76
CA ALA A 249 -16.43 -16.35 30.16
C ALA A 249 -16.19 -15.06 30.98
N GLY A 250 -15.86 -13.97 30.28
CA GLY A 250 -15.46 -12.69 30.88
C GLY A 250 -13.97 -12.57 31.23
N GLU A 251 -13.20 -13.65 31.12
CA GLU A 251 -11.75 -13.61 31.35
C GLU A 251 -11.06 -12.73 30.29
N GLY A 252 -10.30 -11.74 30.74
CA GLY A 252 -9.53 -10.88 29.85
C GLY A 252 -8.29 -11.60 29.30
N GLY A 253 -7.83 -11.14 28.15
CA GLY A 253 -6.58 -11.63 27.58
C GLY A 253 -6.05 -10.77 26.44
N GLN A 254 -5.02 -11.29 25.79
CA GLN A 254 -4.38 -10.67 24.64
C GLN A 254 -4.16 -11.70 23.54
N ILE A 255 -4.21 -11.25 22.29
CA ILE A 255 -3.80 -12.04 21.12
C ILE A 255 -2.37 -11.66 20.72
N GLY A 256 -1.56 -12.66 20.42
CA GLY A 256 -0.21 -12.51 19.90
C GLY A 256 0.19 -13.70 19.02
N GLY A 257 1.38 -13.64 18.44
CA GLY A 257 1.93 -14.72 17.62
C GLY A 257 2.42 -15.90 18.48
N ASN A 258 2.38 -17.11 17.92
CA ASN A 258 2.87 -18.32 18.57
C ASN A 258 4.40 -18.39 18.59
N VAL A 259 5.03 -18.62 17.43
CA VAL A 259 6.49 -18.68 17.24
C VAL A 259 6.84 -18.10 15.87
N GLY A 260 7.88 -17.27 15.81
CA GLY A 260 8.27 -16.56 14.59
C GLY A 260 7.38 -15.36 14.28
N ILE A 261 7.70 -14.67 13.20
CA ILE A 261 6.96 -13.48 12.74
C ILE A 261 5.68 -13.93 12.05
N LYS A 262 4.54 -13.51 12.60
CA LYS A 262 3.18 -13.77 12.12
C LYS A 262 2.51 -12.44 11.79
N TYR A 263 1.43 -12.48 11.03
CA TYR A 263 0.84 -11.23 10.57
C TYR A 263 -0.65 -11.28 10.30
N PHE A 264 -1.27 -10.12 10.48
CA PHE A 264 -2.55 -9.76 9.87
C PHE A 264 -2.29 -8.74 8.75
N ASP A 265 -3.00 -8.88 7.65
CA ASP A 265 -2.99 -7.95 6.54
C ASP A 265 -4.32 -7.22 6.51
N ALA A 266 -4.30 -5.89 6.51
CA ALA A 266 -5.46 -5.04 6.27
C ALA A 266 -5.30 -4.40 4.89
N ASP A 267 -6.08 -4.88 3.92
CA ASP A 267 -5.95 -4.58 2.50
C ASP A 267 -7.21 -3.87 1.97
N SER A 268 -7.07 -2.62 1.58
CA SER A 268 -8.10 -1.79 0.94
C SER A 268 -7.74 -1.43 -0.50
N GLU A 269 -6.95 -2.26 -1.18
CA GLU A 269 -6.54 -2.11 -2.58
C GLU A 269 -7.58 -2.68 -3.58
N ILE A 270 -8.86 -2.56 -3.23
CA ILE A 270 -10.01 -3.00 -4.04
C ILE A 270 -10.33 -1.99 -5.14
#